data_AF-A0A545ANM4-F1
#
_entry.id   AF-A0A545ANM4-F1
#
_cell.length_a   1.000
_cell.length_b   1.000
_cell.length_c   1.000
_cell.angle_alpha   90.00
_cell.angle_beta   90.00
_cell.angle_gamma   90.00
#
_symmetry.space_group_name_H-M   'P 1'
#
loop_
_entity.id
_entity.type
_entity.pdbx_description
1 polymer ?
#
loop_
_entity_poly.entity_id
_entity_poly.type
_entity_poly.pdbx_seq_one_letter_code
_entity_poly.pdbx_strand_id
1 'polypeptide(L)'
;MTLGAVALAEPASATTNAVKGTAECVDGRYVVEWTVTNQDPHLDEAIEVKAQPEKSHVRIADEIEAGKSITGKQVLPKGSTGIKDAMGKNVARLEVHGTWKDGDKVIEKDATADVPLPGKSCDEPEPSQSPSADEEDTLSADITLSCDVFSIDLTNDTDRRARFTVLVKFDDDKPLAQDFAVNPGKTLTLPDDLKNEDDFKALAKADDEDFDVSKIAVAVIAQGDKLDSASLDLNKCDEEEGTEPSDEASPSESAVAGDDEAQPSVSPASNSESEEGSLPVTGASLGGLIAGAVLVLGLGVGMVVFTRRRKRA
;
A
#
# COMPACT_ATOMS: atom_id res chain seq x y z
N MET A 1 -13.02 12.60 -10.44
CA MET A 1 -11.90 13.27 -9.72
C MET A 1 -10.77 12.28 -9.55
N THR A 2 -9.58 12.54 -10.09
CA THR A 2 -8.43 11.64 -9.96
C THR A 2 -7.78 11.86 -8.59
N LEU A 3 -7.93 10.89 -7.67
CA LEU A 3 -7.23 10.87 -6.39
C LEU A 3 -5.78 10.40 -6.64
N GLY A 4 -4.86 11.35 -6.76
CA GLY A 4 -3.44 11.04 -6.90
C GLY A 4 -2.82 10.73 -5.53
N ALA A 5 -2.57 9.46 -5.23
CA ALA A 5 -1.76 9.06 -4.08
C ALA A 5 -0.28 9.34 -4.41
N VAL A 6 0.33 10.30 -3.72
CA VAL A 6 1.76 10.59 -3.87
C VAL A 6 2.53 9.80 -2.81
N ALA A 7 3.33 8.83 -3.26
CA ALA A 7 4.32 8.17 -2.42
C ALA A 7 5.56 9.08 -2.30
N LEU A 8 5.83 9.59 -1.10
CA LEU A 8 7.04 10.32 -0.78
C LEU A 8 8.12 9.33 -0.36
N ALA A 9 9.33 9.46 -0.91
CA ALA A 9 10.47 8.63 -0.52
C ALA A 9 10.85 8.93 0.95
N GLU A 10 10.74 7.91 1.80
CA GLU A 10 11.05 8.03 3.23
C GLU A 10 12.57 7.99 3.44
N PRO A 11 13.19 9.00 4.08
CA PRO A 11 14.59 8.92 4.47
C PRO A 11 14.76 7.75 5.43
N ALA A 12 15.75 6.90 5.19
CA ALA A 12 16.13 5.82 6.09
C ALA A 12 16.56 6.43 7.44
N SER A 13 15.65 6.45 8.41
CA SER A 13 15.89 7.03 9.73
C SER A 13 15.10 6.28 10.78
N ALA A 14 15.76 6.06 11.91
CA ALA A 14 15.26 5.33 13.05
C ALA A 14 13.89 5.84 13.51
N THR A 15 12.87 4.97 13.44
CA THR A 15 11.55 5.05 14.09
C THR A 15 10.95 6.46 14.18
N THR A 16 10.90 7.21 13.08
CA THR A 16 10.24 8.53 13.03
C THR A 16 8.74 8.34 12.82
N ASN A 17 7.92 9.22 13.37
CA ASN A 17 6.49 9.18 13.07
C ASN A 17 6.22 9.27 11.57
N ALA A 18 5.27 8.47 11.09
CA ALA A 18 4.84 8.55 9.71
C ALA A 18 3.62 9.47 9.62
N VAL A 19 3.74 10.52 8.80
CA VAL A 19 2.67 11.49 8.54
C VAL A 19 2.27 11.40 7.07
N LYS A 20 0.98 11.18 6.81
CA LYS A 20 0.39 11.12 5.46
C LYS A 20 -0.88 11.95 5.40
N GLY A 21 -1.27 12.40 4.21
CA GLY A 21 -2.57 13.04 4.06
C GLY A 21 -3.08 13.12 2.63
N THR A 22 -4.37 13.42 2.51
CA THR A 22 -5.09 13.60 1.25
C THR A 22 -5.88 14.90 1.31
N ALA A 23 -5.96 15.63 0.20
CA ALA A 23 -6.64 16.92 0.13
C ALA A 23 -7.85 16.87 -0.81
N GLU A 24 -8.97 17.41 -0.35
CA GLU A 24 -10.21 17.54 -1.11
C GLU A 24 -10.73 18.98 -1.06
N CYS A 25 -11.49 19.39 -2.08
CA CYS A 25 -12.14 20.69 -2.11
C CYS A 25 -13.61 20.55 -1.68
N VAL A 26 -13.99 21.21 -0.58
CA VAL A 26 -15.34 21.19 -0.01
C VAL A 26 -15.80 22.64 0.21
N ASP A 27 -16.89 23.04 -0.45
CA ASP A 27 -17.50 24.38 -0.31
C ASP A 27 -16.52 25.56 -0.51
N GLY A 28 -15.60 25.42 -1.47
CA GLY A 28 -14.59 26.43 -1.76
C GLY A 28 -13.42 26.48 -0.75
N ARG A 29 -13.26 25.42 0.05
CA ARG A 29 -12.15 25.27 1.00
C ARG A 29 -11.44 23.95 0.78
N TYR A 30 -10.12 23.96 0.95
CA TYR A 30 -9.37 22.71 1.05
C TYR A 30 -9.57 22.09 2.43
N VAL A 31 -9.95 20.82 2.44
CA VAL A 31 -9.99 19.96 3.63
C VAL A 31 -8.95 18.88 3.42
N VAL A 32 -7.94 18.86 4.29
CA VAL A 32 -6.87 17.86 4.28
C VAL A 32 -7.13 16.88 5.40
N GLU A 33 -7.28 15.60 5.07
CA GLU A 33 -7.33 14.52 6.03
C GLU A 33 -5.92 13.99 6.26
N TRP A 34 -5.48 14.02 7.51
CA TRP A 34 -4.16 13.62 7.96
C TRP A 34 -4.24 12.29 8.70
N THR A 35 -3.22 11.46 8.53
CA THR A 35 -2.96 10.27 9.34
C THR A 35 -1.57 10.39 9.94
N VAL A 36 -1.48 10.32 11.27
CA VAL A 36 -0.22 10.32 12.02
C VAL A 36 -0.07 8.97 12.70
N THR A 37 1.06 8.30 12.49
CA THR A 37 1.33 6.98 13.06
C THR A 37 2.53 7.04 13.99
N ASN A 38 2.31 6.63 15.24
CA ASN A 38 3.38 6.37 16.19
C ASN A 38 4.04 5.04 15.81
N GLN A 39 5.30 5.11 15.37
CA GLN A 39 6.05 3.92 14.95
C GLN A 39 6.67 3.16 16.13
N ASP A 40 6.65 3.73 17.35
CA ASP A 40 7.11 3.04 18.53
C ASP A 40 6.01 2.09 19.05
N PRO A 41 6.24 0.77 19.09
CA PRO A 41 5.23 -0.20 19.49
C PRO A 41 5.07 -0.33 21.02
N HIS A 42 5.83 0.43 21.82
CA HIS A 42 5.90 0.27 23.27
C HIS A 42 5.56 1.53 24.06
N LEU A 43 5.71 2.71 23.46
CA LEU A 43 5.56 3.98 24.18
C LEU A 43 4.49 4.84 23.54
N ASP A 44 3.53 5.27 24.36
CA ASP A 44 2.54 6.26 23.97
C ASP A 44 3.25 7.61 23.75
N GLU A 45 2.75 8.35 22.77
CA GLU A 45 3.38 9.57 22.30
C GLU A 45 2.43 10.75 22.45
N ALA A 46 2.86 11.78 23.16
CA ALA A 46 2.19 13.08 23.17
C ALA A 46 2.67 13.90 21.98
N ILE A 47 1.75 14.45 21.20
CA ILE A 47 2.09 15.20 19.98
C ILE A 47 1.62 16.67 20.06
N GLU A 48 2.44 17.55 19.49
CA GLU A 48 2.08 18.93 19.18
C GLU A 48 2.05 19.08 17.65
N VAL A 49 0.92 19.57 17.11
CA VAL A 49 0.74 19.73 15.67
C VAL A 49 0.77 21.19 15.25
N LYS A 50 1.55 21.50 14.21
CA LYS A 50 1.59 22.80 13.53
C LYS A 50 1.24 22.59 12.07
N ALA A 51 0.17 23.24 11.63
CA ALA A 51 -0.23 23.17 10.23
C ALA A 51 -0.02 24.48 9.50
N GLN A 52 0.35 24.37 8.22
CA GLN A 52 0.45 25.49 7.31
C GLN A 52 -0.57 25.34 6.17
N PRO A 53 -1.22 26.44 5.76
CA PRO A 53 -1.01 27.82 6.22
C PRO A 53 -1.51 28.08 7.65
N GLU A 54 -0.88 29.00 8.39
CA GLU A 54 -1.11 29.24 9.84
C GLU A 54 -2.56 29.54 10.24
N LYS A 55 -3.38 30.03 9.30
CA LYS A 55 -4.81 30.34 9.52
C LYS A 55 -5.73 29.12 9.34
N SER A 56 -5.16 27.94 9.15
CA SER A 56 -5.94 26.70 9.02
C SER A 56 -6.51 26.28 10.37
N HIS A 57 -7.69 25.65 10.35
CA HIS A 57 -8.25 24.99 11.54
C HIS A 57 -7.86 23.51 11.52
N VAL A 58 -7.09 23.07 12.52
CA VAL A 58 -6.62 21.69 12.65
C VAL A 58 -7.37 21.01 13.80
N ARG A 59 -7.76 19.75 13.59
CA ARG A 59 -8.31 18.87 14.63
C ARG A 59 -7.66 17.50 14.49
N ILE A 60 -6.62 17.27 15.29
CA ILE A 60 -5.91 16.01 15.45
C ILE A 60 -5.83 15.77 16.97
N ALA A 61 -5.88 14.52 17.43
CA ALA A 61 -5.73 14.22 18.86
C ALA A 61 -4.30 14.53 19.33
N ASP A 62 -4.13 14.93 20.59
CA ASP A 62 -2.83 15.34 21.14
C ASP A 62 -1.99 14.15 21.66
N GLU A 63 -2.50 12.92 21.53
CA GLU A 63 -1.85 11.70 22.01
C GLU A 63 -2.12 10.53 21.05
N ILE A 64 -1.10 9.69 20.85
CA ILE A 64 -1.14 8.49 20.01
C ILE A 64 -0.63 7.31 20.84
N GLU A 65 -1.50 6.31 21.02
CA GLU A 65 -1.11 5.04 21.62
C GLU A 65 0.03 4.36 20.85
N ALA A 66 0.87 3.63 21.57
CA ALA A 66 1.98 2.88 21.01
C ALA A 66 1.57 2.01 19.81
N GLY A 67 2.26 2.17 18.68
CA GLY A 67 2.04 1.43 17.44
C GLY A 67 0.69 1.70 16.77
N LYS A 68 -0.04 2.76 17.16
CA LYS A 68 -1.33 3.14 16.57
C LYS A 68 -1.20 4.33 15.63
N SER A 69 -2.28 4.53 14.86
CA SER A 69 -2.46 5.71 14.03
C SER A 69 -3.68 6.49 14.52
N ILE A 70 -3.59 7.81 14.44
CA ILE A 70 -4.73 8.72 14.60
C ILE A 70 -5.00 9.43 13.29
N THR A 71 -6.25 9.81 13.08
CA THR A 71 -6.65 10.65 11.95
C THR A 71 -7.14 12.00 12.43
N GLY A 72 -7.00 13.01 11.58
CA GLY A 72 -7.55 14.33 11.86
C GLY A 72 -7.69 15.18 10.61
N LYS A 73 -8.28 16.36 10.77
CA LYS A 73 -8.63 17.23 9.64
C LYS A 73 -8.02 18.61 9.79
N GLN A 74 -7.48 19.12 8.69
CA GLN A 74 -7.07 20.51 8.52
C GLN A 74 -7.98 21.18 7.50
N VAL A 75 -8.68 22.23 7.90
CA VAL A 75 -9.50 23.05 6.99
C VAL A 75 -8.75 24.35 6.69
N LEU A 76 -8.39 24.55 5.44
CA LEU A 76 -7.72 25.77 5.00
C LEU A 76 -8.74 26.93 4.90
N PRO A 77 -8.28 28.19 5.04
CA PRO A 77 -9.12 29.35 4.78
C PRO A 77 -9.72 29.31 3.37
N LYS A 78 -10.93 29.83 3.21
CA LYS A 78 -11.56 29.99 1.90
C LYS A 78 -10.66 30.79 0.96
N GLY A 79 -10.48 30.31 -0.28
CA GLY A 79 -9.59 30.90 -1.28
C GLY A 79 -8.10 30.71 -1.05
N SER A 80 -7.70 29.93 -0.04
CA SER A 80 -6.30 29.57 0.14
C SER A 80 -5.79 28.69 -1.00
N THR A 81 -4.58 28.97 -1.46
CA THR A 81 -3.82 28.12 -2.39
C THR A 81 -2.76 27.28 -1.67
N GLY A 82 -2.81 27.17 -0.34
CA GLY A 82 -1.75 26.55 0.46
C GLY A 82 -0.47 27.40 0.52
N ILE A 83 0.65 26.73 0.83
CA ILE A 83 2.01 27.29 0.76
C ILE A 83 2.73 26.77 -0.48
N LYS A 84 3.89 27.36 -0.81
CA LYS A 84 4.76 26.85 -1.89
C LYS A 84 5.80 25.89 -1.32
N ASP A 85 5.87 24.68 -1.86
CA ASP A 85 6.98 23.77 -1.59
C ASP A 85 8.28 24.24 -2.28
N ALA A 86 9.37 23.49 -2.12
CA ALA A 86 10.66 23.79 -2.76
C ALA A 86 10.60 23.79 -4.31
N MET A 87 9.58 23.16 -4.90
CA MET A 87 9.35 23.10 -6.35
C MET A 87 8.35 24.16 -6.83
N GLY A 88 7.83 25.02 -5.94
CA GLY A 88 6.81 26.02 -6.26
C GLY A 88 5.39 25.45 -6.44
N LYS A 89 5.14 24.20 -6.05
CA LYS A 89 3.79 23.60 -6.04
C LYS A 89 3.03 24.05 -4.80
N ASN A 90 1.70 24.14 -4.94
CA ASN A 90 0.81 24.44 -3.85
C ASN A 90 0.65 23.20 -2.96
N VAL A 91 0.99 23.32 -1.67
CA VAL A 91 0.86 22.22 -0.70
C VAL A 91 0.20 22.71 0.59
N ALA A 92 -0.43 21.80 1.32
CA ALA A 92 -0.69 21.95 2.75
C ALA A 92 0.39 21.17 3.51
N ARG A 93 0.90 21.74 4.61
CA ARG A 93 1.96 21.12 5.40
C ARG A 93 1.48 20.83 6.81
N LEU A 94 1.83 19.67 7.32
CA LEU A 94 1.69 19.33 8.73
C LEU A 94 3.08 19.01 9.31
N GLU A 95 3.43 19.70 10.39
CA GLU A 95 4.58 19.44 11.24
C GLU A 95 4.06 18.84 12.54
N VAL A 96 4.59 17.68 12.92
CA VAL A 96 4.23 16.95 14.13
C VAL A 96 5.48 16.85 14.99
N HIS A 97 5.42 17.44 16.18
CA HIS A 97 6.45 17.30 17.21
C HIS A 97 5.96 16.29 18.25
N GLY A 98 6.53 15.10 18.24
CA GLY A 98 6.21 14.01 19.13
C GLY A 98 7.16 13.94 20.31
N THR A 99 6.62 13.67 21.50
CA THR A 99 7.37 13.56 22.75
C THR A 99 6.90 12.35 23.54
N TRP A 100 7.85 11.54 24.01
CA TRP A 100 7.55 10.39 24.87
C TRP A 100 8.63 10.20 25.93
N LYS A 101 8.31 9.36 26.93
CA LYS A 101 9.21 9.06 28.04
C LYS A 101 9.62 7.59 28.02
N ASP A 102 10.92 7.35 28.03
CA ASP A 102 11.52 6.04 28.26
C ASP A 102 12.30 6.08 29.59
N GLY A 103 11.63 5.64 30.66
CA GLY A 103 12.11 5.82 32.03
C GLY A 103 12.27 7.31 32.39
N ASP A 104 13.50 7.73 32.69
CA ASP A 104 13.83 9.13 33.04
C ASP A 104 14.22 9.98 31.81
N LYS A 105 14.29 9.38 30.61
CA LYS A 105 14.67 10.08 29.39
C LYS A 105 13.43 10.57 28.66
N VAL A 106 13.42 11.85 28.30
CA VAL A 106 12.46 12.42 27.35
C VAL A 106 13.08 12.29 25.96
N ILE A 107 12.32 11.71 25.03
CA ILE A 107 12.70 11.58 23.63
C ILE A 107 11.76 12.46 22.84
N GLU A 108 12.32 13.25 21.92
CA GLU A 108 11.60 14.18 21.05
C GLU A 108 11.89 13.81 19.60
N LYS A 109 10.87 13.83 18.75
CA LYS A 109 11.03 13.66 17.30
C LYS A 109 10.08 14.56 16.52
N ASP A 110 10.60 15.06 15.40
CA ASP A 110 9.82 15.84 14.45
C ASP A 110 9.51 15.00 13.21
N ALA A 111 8.30 15.16 12.68
CA ALA A 111 7.90 14.67 11.37
C ALA A 111 7.20 15.77 10.59
N THR A 112 7.45 15.84 9.29
CA THR A 112 6.82 16.82 8.41
C THR A 112 6.29 16.13 7.16
N ALA A 113 5.09 16.49 6.73
CA ALA A 113 4.52 16.04 5.47
C ALA A 113 3.89 17.19 4.69
N ASP A 114 4.12 17.17 3.37
CA ASP A 114 3.51 18.06 2.40
C ASP A 114 2.47 17.30 1.57
N VAL A 115 1.23 17.78 1.58
CA VAL A 115 0.14 17.25 0.75
C VAL A 115 -0.11 18.21 -0.41
N PRO A 116 0.08 17.77 -1.67
CA PRO A 116 -0.20 18.62 -2.82
C PRO A 116 -1.68 18.99 -2.88
N LEU A 117 -1.94 20.29 -3.07
CA LEU A 117 -3.27 20.80 -3.35
C LEU A 117 -3.51 20.80 -4.87
N PRO A 118 -4.70 20.41 -5.34
CA PRO A 118 -5.00 20.47 -6.76
C PRO A 118 -4.82 21.91 -7.27
N GLY A 119 -4.21 22.05 -8.46
CA GLY A 119 -3.53 23.29 -8.88
C GLY A 119 -4.39 24.52 -9.14
N LYS A 120 -5.71 24.46 -8.97
CA LYS A 120 -6.63 25.61 -9.10
C LYS A 120 -7.13 26.02 -7.71
N SER A 121 -7.36 27.31 -7.47
CA SER A 121 -7.98 27.74 -6.21
C SER A 121 -9.35 27.09 -6.06
N CYS A 122 -9.68 26.59 -4.87
CA CYS A 122 -10.98 25.98 -4.56
C CYS A 122 -12.19 26.88 -4.88
N ASP A 123 -12.00 28.20 -5.02
CA ASP A 123 -13.05 29.16 -5.39
C ASP A 123 -13.33 29.22 -6.89
N GLU A 124 -12.45 28.68 -7.74
CA GLU A 124 -12.80 28.55 -9.15
C GLU A 124 -13.88 27.47 -9.18
N PRO A 125 -15.14 27.80 -9.55
CA PRO A 125 -16.15 26.78 -9.72
C PRO A 125 -15.52 25.74 -10.63
N GLU A 126 -15.51 24.46 -10.20
CA GLU A 126 -15.13 23.39 -11.11
C GLU A 126 -15.83 23.72 -12.43
N PRO A 127 -15.08 23.84 -13.55
CA PRO A 127 -15.68 24.22 -14.82
C PRO A 127 -16.87 23.30 -14.94
N SER A 128 -18.09 23.87 -14.87
CA SER A 128 -19.31 23.10 -14.75
C SER A 128 -19.14 22.02 -15.78
N GLN A 129 -18.88 20.80 -15.32
CA GLN A 129 -18.90 19.67 -16.21
C GLN A 129 -20.37 19.69 -16.57
N SER A 130 -20.66 20.29 -17.72
CA SER A 130 -21.94 20.12 -18.39
C SER A 130 -22.09 18.61 -18.29
N PRO A 131 -23.03 18.11 -17.45
CA PRO A 131 -23.03 16.73 -17.03
C PRO A 131 -22.79 15.95 -18.31
N SER A 132 -21.65 15.25 -18.37
CA SER A 132 -21.45 14.31 -19.44
C SER A 132 -22.68 13.44 -19.33
N ALA A 133 -23.59 13.62 -20.28
CA ALA A 133 -24.76 12.77 -20.37
C ALA A 133 -24.18 11.36 -20.39
N ASP A 134 -24.55 10.59 -19.37
CA ASP A 134 -24.19 9.19 -19.17
C ASP A 134 -22.80 8.91 -18.52
N GLU A 135 -22.49 9.51 -17.36
CA GLU A 135 -21.84 8.70 -16.30
C GLU A 135 -22.95 7.84 -15.68
N GLU A 136 -23.28 6.74 -16.36
CA GLU A 136 -24.15 5.74 -15.78
C GLU A 136 -23.48 5.17 -14.53
N ASP A 137 -24.29 4.91 -13.50
CA ASP A 137 -23.96 4.10 -12.34
C ASP A 137 -23.32 2.77 -12.81
N THR A 138 -22.00 2.75 -13.02
CA THR A 138 -21.31 1.60 -13.60
C THR A 138 -20.66 0.80 -12.48
N LEU A 139 -20.90 -0.51 -12.54
CA LEU A 139 -20.15 -1.48 -11.77
C LEU A 139 -18.97 -1.90 -12.65
N SER A 140 -17.77 -1.92 -12.09
CA SER A 140 -16.58 -2.36 -12.81
C SER A 140 -15.81 -3.39 -12.00
N ALA A 141 -15.05 -4.21 -12.71
CA ALA A 141 -14.15 -5.18 -12.13
C ALA A 141 -12.87 -5.25 -12.96
N ASP A 142 -11.73 -5.44 -12.29
CA ASP A 142 -10.43 -5.68 -12.92
C ASP A 142 -9.81 -6.94 -12.31
N ILE A 143 -9.43 -7.90 -13.15
CA ILE A 143 -8.80 -9.15 -12.74
C ILE A 143 -7.36 -9.18 -13.23
N THR A 144 -6.43 -9.19 -12.29
CA THR A 144 -5.02 -9.47 -12.55
C THR A 144 -4.72 -10.92 -12.17
N LEU A 145 -4.46 -11.77 -13.18
CA LEU A 145 -4.13 -13.18 -12.99
C LEU A 145 -2.86 -13.55 -13.76
N SER A 146 -1.77 -13.80 -13.03
CA SER A 146 -0.48 -14.26 -13.53
C SER A 146 0.08 -15.37 -12.63
N CYS A 147 1.25 -15.92 -12.98
CA CYS A 147 1.91 -16.96 -12.20
C CYS A 147 2.32 -16.47 -10.80
N ASP A 148 2.61 -15.17 -10.65
CA ASP A 148 3.10 -14.57 -9.41
C ASP A 148 2.03 -13.76 -8.66
N VAL A 149 1.02 -13.28 -9.37
CA VAL A 149 0.05 -12.31 -8.84
C VAL A 149 -1.37 -12.75 -9.14
N PHE A 150 -2.20 -12.71 -8.11
CA PHE A 150 -3.64 -12.83 -8.21
C PHE A 150 -4.30 -11.68 -7.46
N SER A 151 -4.99 -10.80 -8.18
CA SER A 151 -5.77 -9.71 -7.60
C SER A 151 -7.09 -9.53 -8.36
N ILE A 152 -8.16 -9.18 -7.63
CA ILE A 152 -9.44 -8.78 -8.21
C ILE A 152 -9.90 -7.49 -7.53
N ASP A 153 -10.06 -6.42 -8.29
CA ASP A 153 -10.63 -5.16 -7.82
C ASP A 153 -12.11 -5.08 -8.23
N LEU A 154 -12.99 -4.90 -7.26
CA LEU A 154 -14.44 -4.77 -7.45
C LEU A 154 -14.87 -3.35 -7.08
N THR A 155 -15.22 -2.54 -8.08
CA THR A 155 -15.53 -1.12 -7.88
C THR A 155 -17.02 -0.86 -8.07
N ASN A 156 -17.61 -0.20 -7.07
CA ASN A 156 -19.01 0.20 -7.07
C ASN A 156 -19.12 1.72 -7.06
N ASP A 157 -19.20 2.32 -8.23
CA ASP A 157 -19.35 3.77 -8.39
C ASP A 157 -20.81 4.24 -8.27
N THR A 158 -21.74 3.31 -7.97
CA THR A 158 -23.17 3.62 -7.86
C THR A 158 -23.54 4.23 -6.50
N ASP A 159 -24.74 4.81 -6.42
CA ASP A 159 -25.32 5.35 -5.18
C ASP A 159 -25.81 4.28 -4.17
N ARG A 160 -25.76 3.00 -4.56
CA ARG A 160 -26.31 1.87 -3.79
C ARG A 160 -25.29 0.79 -3.56
N ARG A 161 -25.53 -0.04 -2.55
CA ARG A 161 -24.71 -1.22 -2.31
C ARG A 161 -24.90 -2.22 -3.46
N ALA A 162 -23.81 -2.55 -4.15
CA ALA A 162 -23.81 -3.51 -5.23
C ALA A 162 -23.38 -4.90 -4.76
N ARG A 163 -23.80 -5.94 -5.49
CA ARG A 163 -23.37 -7.32 -5.29
C ARG A 163 -22.61 -7.78 -6.53
N PHE A 164 -21.46 -8.38 -6.27
CA PHE A 164 -20.59 -8.99 -7.27
C PHE A 164 -20.54 -10.49 -6.96
N THR A 165 -20.58 -11.32 -8.00
CA THR A 165 -20.35 -12.76 -7.90
C THR A 165 -19.05 -13.07 -8.62
N VAL A 166 -18.04 -13.53 -7.87
CA VAL A 166 -16.78 -14.01 -8.43
C VAL A 166 -16.93 -15.51 -8.67
N LEU A 167 -16.72 -15.91 -9.91
CA LEU A 167 -16.69 -17.30 -10.34
C LEU A 167 -15.25 -17.73 -10.54
N VAL A 168 -14.83 -18.79 -9.86
CA VAL A 168 -13.51 -19.41 -10.04
C VAL A 168 -13.71 -20.84 -10.52
N LYS A 169 -13.10 -21.18 -11.65
CA LYS A 169 -13.13 -22.51 -12.24
C LYS A 169 -11.71 -23.06 -12.34
N PHE A 170 -11.54 -24.28 -11.83
CA PHE A 170 -10.33 -25.07 -11.99
C PHE A 170 -10.59 -26.13 -13.07
N ASP A 171 -9.75 -26.17 -14.09
CA ASP A 171 -9.84 -27.11 -15.23
C ASP A 171 -11.26 -27.25 -15.82
N ASP A 172 -11.80 -28.47 -15.86
CA ASP A 172 -13.13 -28.78 -16.37
C ASP A 172 -14.21 -28.82 -15.27
N ASP A 173 -13.84 -28.50 -14.03
CA ASP A 173 -14.74 -28.61 -12.89
C ASP A 173 -15.88 -27.59 -12.92
N LYS A 174 -16.83 -27.82 -12.02
CA LYS A 174 -17.93 -26.89 -11.76
C LYS A 174 -17.35 -25.60 -11.17
N PRO A 175 -17.71 -24.41 -11.70
CA PRO A 175 -17.25 -23.15 -11.14
C PRO A 175 -17.72 -23.01 -9.70
N LEU A 176 -16.81 -22.60 -8.83
CA LEU A 176 -17.10 -22.09 -7.50
C LEU A 176 -17.59 -20.66 -7.62
N ALA A 177 -18.62 -20.30 -6.88
CA ALA A 177 -19.23 -18.98 -6.91
C ALA A 177 -19.23 -18.38 -5.50
N GLN A 178 -18.72 -17.16 -5.38
CA GLN A 178 -18.70 -16.42 -4.12
C GLN A 178 -19.27 -15.01 -4.34
N ASP A 179 -20.19 -14.61 -3.47
CA ASP A 179 -20.82 -13.29 -3.53
C ASP A 179 -20.11 -12.29 -2.59
N PHE A 180 -19.87 -11.09 -3.11
CA PHE A 180 -19.30 -9.96 -2.41
C PHE A 180 -20.24 -8.77 -2.51
N ALA A 181 -20.28 -7.94 -1.47
CA ALA A 181 -21.19 -6.80 -1.42
C ALA A 181 -20.42 -5.52 -1.09
N VAL A 182 -20.23 -4.68 -2.10
CA VAL A 182 -19.42 -3.46 -2.05
C VAL A 182 -20.33 -2.25 -1.83
N ASN A 183 -19.97 -1.39 -0.89
CA ASN A 183 -20.75 -0.18 -0.58
C ASN A 183 -20.59 0.89 -1.68
N PRO A 184 -21.50 1.87 -1.76
CA PRO A 184 -21.40 3.00 -2.69
C PRO A 184 -20.04 3.71 -2.63
N GLY A 185 -19.44 4.01 -3.79
CA GLY A 185 -18.17 4.72 -3.92
C GLY A 185 -16.98 4.01 -3.27
N LYS A 186 -17.02 2.67 -3.20
CA LYS A 186 -15.95 1.85 -2.64
C LYS A 186 -15.46 0.84 -3.66
N THR A 187 -14.19 0.48 -3.48
CA THR A 187 -13.53 -0.64 -4.14
C THR A 187 -13.22 -1.70 -3.10
N LEU A 188 -13.38 -2.96 -3.47
CA LEU A 188 -12.96 -4.13 -2.69
C LEU A 188 -11.88 -4.87 -3.47
N THR A 189 -10.69 -4.99 -2.90
CA THR A 189 -9.54 -5.68 -3.49
C THR A 189 -9.38 -7.06 -2.86
N LEU A 190 -9.43 -8.10 -3.67
CA LEU A 190 -9.26 -9.49 -3.24
C LEU A 190 -7.85 -9.99 -3.59
N PRO A 191 -7.17 -10.73 -2.69
CA PRO A 191 -7.67 -11.23 -1.41
C PRO A 191 -7.51 -10.27 -0.22
N ASP A 192 -6.87 -9.12 -0.39
CA ASP A 192 -6.39 -8.26 0.71
C ASP A 192 -7.49 -7.76 1.67
N ASP A 193 -8.69 -7.46 1.17
CA ASP A 193 -9.80 -6.95 1.98
C ASP A 193 -10.63 -8.05 2.69
N LEU A 194 -10.24 -9.31 2.57
CA LEU A 194 -10.93 -10.42 3.22
C LEU A 194 -10.56 -10.48 4.70
N LYS A 195 -11.53 -10.13 5.55
CA LYS A 195 -11.37 -10.12 7.01
C LYS A 195 -11.19 -11.51 7.63
N ASN A 196 -11.60 -12.56 6.93
CA ASN A 196 -11.46 -13.94 7.38
C ASN A 196 -10.73 -14.76 6.32
N GLU A 197 -9.55 -15.27 6.68
CA GLU A 197 -8.79 -16.23 5.88
C GLU A 197 -9.59 -17.52 5.61
N ASP A 198 -10.52 -17.85 6.50
CA ASP A 198 -11.39 -19.02 6.39
C ASP A 198 -12.37 -18.95 5.21
N ASP A 199 -12.76 -17.74 4.78
CA ASP A 199 -13.70 -17.56 3.66
C ASP A 199 -13.03 -17.96 2.32
N PHE A 200 -11.71 -17.77 2.19
CA PHE A 200 -10.97 -18.25 1.02
C PHE A 200 -10.54 -19.71 1.15
N LYS A 201 -10.19 -20.17 2.36
CA LYS A 201 -9.95 -21.61 2.60
C LYS A 201 -11.17 -22.46 2.27
N ALA A 202 -12.38 -21.94 2.45
CA ALA A 202 -13.60 -22.63 2.07
C ALA A 202 -13.72 -22.83 0.54
N LEU A 203 -13.22 -21.89 -0.26
CA LEU A 203 -13.11 -22.04 -1.72
C LEU A 203 -12.04 -23.07 -2.11
N ALA A 204 -10.99 -23.16 -1.31
CA ALA A 204 -9.90 -24.11 -1.50
C ALA A 204 -10.05 -25.42 -0.70
N LYS A 205 -11.26 -25.78 -0.24
CA LYS A 205 -11.55 -27.12 0.34
C LYS A 205 -11.55 -28.20 -0.75
N ALA A 206 -10.41 -28.30 -1.39
CA ALA A 206 -9.80 -29.51 -1.85
C ALA A 206 -9.50 -30.37 -0.61
N ASP A 207 -10.21 -31.49 -0.44
CA ASP A 207 -9.74 -32.57 0.44
C ASP A 207 -8.28 -32.93 0.05
N ASP A 208 -7.45 -33.42 0.99
CA ASP A 208 -5.99 -33.65 0.89
C ASP A 208 -5.48 -34.57 -0.26
N GLU A 209 -6.20 -34.70 -1.37
CA GLU A 209 -5.76 -35.36 -2.60
C GLU A 209 -5.03 -34.36 -3.51
N ASP A 210 -3.97 -34.78 -4.18
CA ASP A 210 -3.16 -33.93 -5.08
C ASP A 210 -4.05 -33.29 -6.19
N PHE A 211 -4.46 -32.03 -6.01
CA PHE A 211 -5.17 -31.27 -7.06
C PHE A 211 -4.18 -30.88 -8.15
N ASP A 212 -4.12 -31.68 -9.21
CA ASP A 212 -3.42 -31.36 -10.44
C ASP A 212 -4.19 -30.29 -11.23
N VAL A 213 -4.18 -29.05 -10.73
CA VAL A 213 -4.79 -27.90 -11.43
C VAL A 213 -3.90 -27.52 -12.59
N SER A 214 -4.42 -27.62 -13.81
CA SER A 214 -3.68 -27.26 -15.03
C SER A 214 -4.10 -25.88 -15.54
N LYS A 215 -5.34 -25.47 -15.27
CA LYS A 215 -5.92 -24.21 -15.73
C LYS A 215 -6.81 -23.59 -14.67
N ILE A 216 -6.67 -22.28 -14.50
CA ILE A 216 -7.55 -21.45 -13.67
C ILE A 216 -8.29 -20.48 -14.59
N ALA A 217 -9.60 -20.34 -14.40
CA ALA A 217 -10.40 -19.30 -15.04
C ALA A 217 -11.22 -18.56 -13.98
N VAL A 218 -11.21 -17.23 -14.06
CA VAL A 218 -11.91 -16.34 -13.14
C VAL A 218 -12.82 -15.44 -13.94
N ALA A 219 -14.03 -15.22 -13.45
CA ALA A 219 -14.97 -14.26 -14.02
C ALA A 219 -15.69 -13.49 -12.91
N VAL A 220 -15.97 -12.22 -13.15
CA VAL A 220 -16.76 -11.39 -12.24
C VAL A 220 -18.07 -11.04 -12.92
N ILE A 221 -19.17 -11.22 -12.18
CA ILE A 221 -20.52 -10.90 -12.62
C ILE A 221 -21.13 -9.90 -11.63
N ALA A 222 -21.82 -8.89 -12.13
CA ALA A 222 -22.68 -8.03 -11.31
C ALA A 222 -23.99 -7.76 -12.03
N GLN A 223 -25.11 -7.82 -11.30
CA GLN A 223 -26.46 -7.62 -11.85
C GLN A 223 -26.85 -8.52 -13.04
N GLY A 224 -26.14 -9.64 -13.21
CA GLY A 224 -26.34 -10.58 -14.34
C GLY A 224 -25.42 -10.31 -15.53
N ASP A 225 -24.70 -9.20 -15.54
CA ASP A 225 -23.72 -8.85 -16.56
C ASP A 225 -22.33 -9.31 -16.14
N LYS A 226 -21.59 -9.86 -17.11
CA LYS A 226 -20.19 -10.24 -16.91
C LYS A 226 -19.32 -9.00 -17.07
N LEU A 227 -18.67 -8.59 -15.97
CA LEU A 227 -17.83 -7.40 -15.93
C LEU A 227 -16.42 -7.67 -16.45
N ASP A 228 -15.80 -8.77 -16.00
CA ASP A 228 -14.44 -9.14 -16.44
C ASP A 228 -14.22 -10.66 -16.38
N SER A 229 -13.18 -11.15 -17.06
CA SER A 229 -12.66 -12.52 -16.89
C SER A 229 -11.21 -12.67 -17.32
N ALA A 230 -10.46 -13.49 -16.56
CA ALA A 230 -9.11 -13.91 -16.90
C ALA A 230 -8.98 -15.43 -16.87
N SER A 231 -7.97 -15.97 -17.54
CA SER A 231 -7.60 -17.39 -17.43
C SER A 231 -6.10 -17.59 -17.52
N LEU A 232 -5.57 -18.51 -16.72
CA LEU A 232 -4.16 -18.83 -16.63
C LEU A 232 -3.96 -20.33 -16.80
N ASP A 233 -3.00 -20.71 -17.64
CA ASP A 233 -2.53 -22.08 -17.82
C ASP A 233 -1.27 -22.26 -16.98
N LEU A 234 -1.40 -23.00 -15.88
CA LEU A 234 -0.33 -23.16 -14.90
C LEU A 234 0.84 -23.98 -15.45
N ASN A 235 0.63 -24.79 -16.48
CA ASN A 235 1.72 -25.56 -17.09
C ASN A 235 2.75 -24.65 -17.78
N LYS A 236 2.35 -23.42 -18.15
CA LYS A 236 3.24 -22.44 -18.78
C LYS A 236 4.06 -21.65 -17.76
N CYS A 237 3.66 -21.67 -16.48
CA CYS A 237 4.39 -20.96 -15.44
C CYS A 237 5.76 -21.59 -15.14
N ASP A 238 5.93 -22.88 -15.43
CA ASP A 238 7.18 -23.60 -15.18
C ASP A 238 8.25 -23.44 -16.28
N GLU A 239 7.89 -22.93 -17.46
CA GLU A 239 8.77 -22.92 -18.65
C GLU A 239 9.65 -21.66 -18.76
N GLU A 240 9.40 -20.60 -17.99
CA GLU A 240 10.07 -19.30 -18.16
C GLU A 240 11.29 -19.08 -17.22
N GLU A 241 11.59 -19.97 -16.26
CA GLU A 241 12.77 -19.84 -15.38
C GLU A 241 14.10 -20.33 -16.03
N GLY A 242 14.12 -20.65 -17.33
CA GLY A 242 15.20 -21.45 -17.92
C GLY A 242 16.15 -20.77 -18.92
N THR A 243 15.92 -19.54 -19.37
CA THR A 243 16.88 -18.84 -20.23
C THR A 243 17.79 -17.95 -19.40
N GLU A 244 18.83 -18.56 -18.82
CA GLU A 244 20.04 -17.83 -18.49
C GLU A 244 20.48 -17.03 -19.72
N PRO A 245 20.66 -15.70 -19.63
CA PRO A 245 21.32 -14.97 -20.70
C PRO A 245 22.74 -15.55 -20.82
N SER A 246 23.03 -16.22 -21.94
CA SER A 246 24.39 -16.63 -22.28
C SER A 246 25.28 -15.39 -22.31
N ASP A 247 26.08 -15.23 -21.26
CA ASP A 247 27.35 -14.53 -21.27
C ASP A 247 28.24 -15.15 -22.36
N GLU A 248 28.34 -14.51 -23.52
CA GLU A 248 29.53 -14.67 -24.37
C GLU A 248 29.87 -13.40 -25.18
N ALA A 249 31.14 -13.02 -25.02
CA ALA A 249 32.00 -12.22 -25.88
C ALA A 249 32.08 -10.69 -25.68
N SER A 250 33.03 -10.33 -24.80
CA SER A 250 33.97 -9.21 -24.98
C SER A 250 34.68 -9.27 -26.35
N PRO A 251 35.01 -8.15 -27.02
CA PRO A 251 36.37 -7.61 -26.84
C PRO A 251 36.55 -6.08 -26.90
N SER A 252 37.59 -5.64 -26.18
CA SER A 252 38.62 -4.61 -26.47
C SER A 252 38.31 -3.21 -27.01
N GLU A 253 38.71 -2.23 -26.18
CA GLU A 253 39.76 -1.22 -26.44
C GLU A 253 39.48 -0.02 -27.37
N SER A 254 39.43 1.20 -26.80
CA SER A 254 40.22 2.36 -27.26
C SER A 254 40.15 3.55 -26.30
N ALA A 255 41.31 4.18 -26.12
CA ALA A 255 41.64 5.27 -25.21
C ALA A 255 41.07 6.64 -25.62
N VAL A 256 40.81 7.53 -24.64
CA VAL A 256 41.02 8.98 -24.77
C VAL A 256 41.40 9.57 -23.41
N ALA A 257 42.44 10.42 -23.43
CA ALA A 257 43.02 11.16 -22.33
C ALA A 257 42.26 12.46 -22.00
N GLY A 258 42.45 13.00 -20.79
CA GLY A 258 42.26 14.43 -20.51
C GLY A 258 41.97 14.80 -19.06
N ASP A 259 42.95 15.49 -18.45
CA ASP A 259 42.94 16.50 -17.36
C ASP A 259 42.16 16.21 -16.05
N ASP A 260 42.80 16.09 -14.89
CA ASP A 260 43.54 17.09 -14.09
C ASP A 260 42.64 18.19 -13.51
N GLU A 261 42.15 18.01 -12.27
CA GLU A 261 42.07 19.08 -11.28
C GLU A 261 41.81 18.52 -9.86
N ALA A 262 42.30 19.26 -8.87
CA ALA A 262 42.72 18.78 -7.55
C ALA A 262 41.69 18.95 -6.41
N GLN A 263 41.74 18.01 -5.44
CA GLN A 263 41.56 18.14 -3.96
C GLN A 263 40.24 18.70 -3.37
N PRO A 264 39.94 18.54 -2.04
CA PRO A 264 40.69 17.89 -0.96
C PRO A 264 39.94 16.80 -0.15
N SER A 265 40.76 16.11 0.65
CA SER A 265 40.47 15.09 1.65
C SER A 265 39.84 15.64 2.93
N VAL A 266 38.85 14.92 3.47
CA VAL A 266 38.54 14.90 4.91
C VAL A 266 37.98 13.52 5.30
N SER A 267 38.71 12.84 6.17
CA SER A 267 38.26 11.65 6.91
C SER A 267 37.61 12.07 8.23
N PRO A 268 36.69 11.25 8.77
CA PRO A 268 36.82 10.93 10.19
C PRO A 268 36.72 9.43 10.49
N ALA A 269 37.34 9.10 11.62
CA ALA A 269 37.63 7.79 12.14
C ALA A 269 36.39 7.00 12.59
N SER A 270 36.39 5.69 12.30
CA SER A 270 35.60 4.70 13.02
C SER A 270 36.46 4.11 14.13
N ASN A 271 36.03 4.31 15.38
CA ASN A 271 36.48 3.50 16.50
C ASN A 271 35.51 2.34 16.66
N SER A 272 36.07 1.14 16.58
CA SER A 272 35.45 -0.12 16.95
C SER A 272 35.67 -0.35 18.44
N GLU A 273 34.62 -0.61 19.21
CA GLU A 273 34.72 -1.34 20.46
C GLU A 273 33.62 -2.39 20.54
N SER A 274 34.08 -3.63 20.56
CA SER A 274 33.34 -4.86 20.78
C SER A 274 33.13 -5.05 22.27
N GLU A 275 31.92 -5.40 22.72
CA GLU A 275 31.77 -6.18 23.96
C GLU A 275 30.72 -7.28 23.80
N GLU A 276 31.18 -8.47 24.16
CA GLU A 276 30.52 -9.76 24.17
C GLU A 276 29.56 -9.85 25.37
N GLY A 277 28.39 -10.47 25.21
CA GLY A 277 27.41 -10.60 26.29
C GLY A 277 26.31 -11.61 26.04
N SER A 278 26.69 -12.87 25.78
CA SER A 278 25.78 -14.03 25.71
C SER A 278 25.44 -14.56 27.11
N LEU A 279 24.16 -14.60 27.50
CA LEU A 279 23.58 -15.50 28.53
C LEU A 279 22.04 -15.63 28.36
N PRO A 280 21.38 -16.67 28.92
CA PRO A 280 20.47 -17.53 28.18
C PRO A 280 18.99 -17.12 28.19
N VAL A 281 18.33 -17.40 27.06
CA VAL A 281 16.87 -17.36 26.92
C VAL A 281 16.29 -18.67 27.46
N THR A 282 15.72 -18.62 28.66
CA THR A 282 14.77 -19.63 29.15
C THR A 282 13.70 -18.95 30.01
N GLY A 283 12.44 -19.00 29.58
CA GLY A 283 11.31 -18.62 30.43
C GLY A 283 10.06 -18.22 29.66
N ALA A 284 9.21 -19.20 29.37
CA ALA A 284 7.92 -19.05 28.72
C ALA A 284 6.96 -18.06 29.42
N SER A 285 6.34 -17.16 28.66
CA SER A 285 4.95 -16.70 28.83
C SER A 285 4.55 -15.96 27.55
N LEU A 286 3.92 -16.63 26.57
CA LEU A 286 2.47 -16.79 26.43
C LEU A 286 1.71 -15.44 26.39
N GLY A 287 1.74 -14.80 25.22
CA GLY A 287 0.84 -13.73 24.81
C GLY A 287 1.25 -13.25 23.41
N GLY A 288 0.56 -13.55 22.31
CA GLY A 288 -0.79 -14.05 22.11
C GLY A 288 -1.36 -13.27 20.93
N LEU A 289 -1.13 -13.80 19.72
CA LEU A 289 -1.83 -13.54 18.45
C LEU A 289 -1.93 -12.06 18.02
N ILE A 290 -1.24 -11.65 16.94
CA ILE A 290 -1.78 -11.12 15.65
C ILE A 290 -0.55 -10.87 14.73
N ALA A 291 -0.04 -11.91 14.11
CA ALA A 291 0.90 -11.80 12.99
C ALA A 291 0.84 -13.10 12.19
N GLY A 292 0.03 -13.10 11.15
CA GLY A 292 -0.10 -14.26 10.27
C GLY A 292 -1.42 -14.22 9.53
N ALA A 293 -1.38 -13.79 8.27
CA ALA A 293 -1.68 -14.67 7.13
C ALA A 293 -2.05 -13.85 5.87
N VAL A 294 -1.09 -13.76 4.95
CA VAL A 294 -1.32 -13.46 3.52
C VAL A 294 -0.69 -14.60 2.72
N LEU A 295 -0.96 -15.85 3.11
CA LEU A 295 -0.14 -17.00 2.69
C LEU A 295 -0.95 -18.27 2.41
N VAL A 296 -2.07 -18.16 1.70
CA VAL A 296 -2.83 -19.38 1.30
C VAL A 296 -3.14 -19.45 -0.21
N LEU A 297 -2.96 -18.39 -1.00
CA LEU A 297 -2.99 -18.51 -2.47
C LEU A 297 -1.58 -18.48 -3.09
N GLY A 298 -0.68 -17.64 -2.58
CA GLY A 298 0.73 -17.69 -2.96
C GLY A 298 1.44 -18.99 -2.51
N LEU A 299 1.03 -19.57 -1.37
CA LEU A 299 1.56 -20.86 -0.92
C LEU A 299 0.84 -22.07 -1.52
N GLY A 300 -0.44 -21.97 -1.88
CA GLY A 300 -1.17 -23.08 -2.52
C GLY A 300 -0.60 -23.41 -3.90
N VAL A 301 -0.42 -22.40 -4.75
CA VAL A 301 0.20 -22.57 -6.08
C VAL A 301 1.72 -22.82 -5.93
N GLY A 302 2.39 -22.11 -5.03
CA GLY A 302 3.84 -22.26 -4.79
C GLY A 302 4.25 -23.64 -4.26
N MET A 303 3.47 -24.27 -3.37
CA MET A 303 3.77 -25.63 -2.87
C MET A 303 3.52 -26.72 -3.92
N VAL A 304 2.51 -26.59 -4.79
CA VAL A 304 2.25 -27.57 -5.86
C VAL A 304 3.40 -27.58 -6.89
N VAL A 305 3.94 -26.41 -7.23
CA VAL A 305 5.14 -26.29 -8.08
C VAL A 305 6.38 -26.88 -7.40
N PHE A 306 6.59 -26.56 -6.10
CA PHE A 306 7.78 -27.01 -5.37
C PHE A 306 7.79 -28.53 -5.10
N THR A 307 6.62 -29.14 -4.88
CA THR A 307 6.50 -30.60 -4.67
C THR A 307 6.63 -31.39 -5.97
N ARG A 308 6.17 -30.85 -7.12
CA ARG A 308 6.40 -31.45 -8.44
C ARG A 308 7.89 -31.43 -8.84
N ARG A 309 8.64 -30.35 -8.53
CA ARG A 309 10.10 -30.28 -8.77
C ARG A 309 10.88 -31.40 -8.07
N ARG A 310 10.48 -31.80 -6.86
CA ARG A 310 11.16 -32.85 -6.08
C ARG A 310 10.95 -34.27 -6.61
N LYS A 311 9.94 -34.50 -7.46
CA LYS A 311 9.61 -35.83 -8.01
C LYS A 311 10.24 -36.12 -9.38
N ARG A 312 10.85 -35.10 -10.02
CA ARG A 312 11.49 -35.22 -11.36
C ARG A 312 13.03 -35.09 -11.34
N ALA A 313 13.64 -34.88 -10.17
CA ALA A 313 15.07 -35.04 -9.92
C ALA A 313 15.33 -36.38 -9.22
#